data_AF-A0A8H4S1H7-F1
#
_entry.id   AF-A0A8H4S1H7-F1
#
_cell.length_a   1.000
_cell.length_b   1.000
_cell.length_c   1.000
_cell.angle_alpha   90.00
_cell.angle_beta   90.00
_cell.angle_gamma   90.00
#
_symmetry.space_group_name_H-M   'P 1'
#
loop_
_entity.id
_entity.type
_entity.pdbx_description
1 polymer ?
#
loop_
_entity_poly.entity_id
_entity_poly.type
_entity_poly.pdbx_seq_one_letter_code
_entity_poly.pdbx_strand_id
1 'polypeptide(L)'
;MKLLSFCALSFAIASSAVASATNDIAPIEISSLASSYAPEVYTDAGTIEAIRNTLAIYAFAIDGKDFDALSKVFTTDATANYSAPLNVLTPLKTIQSVLSTSLRCVTTQHLYGTQRIDVLSPITAKSVTYFRAAHFGKGDKENEVDYA
;
A
#
# COMPACT_ATOMS: atom_id res chain seq x y z
N MET A 1 -24.72 17.13 20.51
CA MET A 1 -25.16 16.49 19.25
C MET A 1 -23.94 15.86 18.60
N LYS A 2 -23.86 14.52 18.62
CA LYS A 2 -22.77 13.74 18.01
C LYS A 2 -23.09 13.57 16.52
N LEU A 3 -22.32 14.21 15.65
CA LEU A 3 -22.24 13.85 14.24
C LEU A 3 -20.81 13.37 13.99
N LEU A 4 -20.54 12.12 14.39
CA LEU A 4 -19.38 11.36 13.93
C LEU A 4 -19.76 10.81 12.55
N SER A 5 -19.63 11.66 11.53
CA SER A 5 -19.66 11.25 10.12
C SER A 5 -18.25 11.37 9.57
N PHE A 6 -17.51 10.26 9.62
CA PHE A 6 -16.28 10.07 8.85
C PHE A 6 -16.40 8.72 8.14
N CYS A 7 -17.32 8.63 7.18
CA CYS A 7 -17.41 7.54 6.20
C CYS A 7 -17.72 8.09 4.81
N ALA A 8 -17.14 9.24 4.47
CA ALA A 8 -17.14 9.74 3.12
C ALA A 8 -15.81 10.45 2.87
N LEU A 9 -14.78 9.67 2.53
CA LEU A 9 -13.70 10.20 1.71
C LEU A 9 -13.60 9.32 0.47
N SER A 10 -14.51 9.59 -0.46
CA SER A 10 -14.36 9.24 -1.86
C SER A 10 -13.16 10.01 -2.41
N PHE A 11 -12.01 9.35 -2.52
CA PHE A 11 -10.94 9.80 -3.39
C PHE A 11 -10.34 8.57 -4.06
N ALA A 12 -10.69 8.39 -5.34
CA ALA A 12 -9.93 7.55 -6.25
C ALA A 12 -8.61 8.29 -6.53
N ILE A 13 -7.63 8.11 -5.64
CA ILE A 13 -6.25 8.50 -5.90
C ILE A 13 -5.54 7.19 -6.18
N ALA A 14 -4.96 7.07 -7.38
CA ALA A 14 -3.99 6.03 -7.69
C ALA A 14 -2.90 6.09 -6.62
N SER A 15 -3.03 5.25 -5.60
CA SER A 15 -2.18 5.29 -4.43
C SER A 15 -0.91 4.52 -4.78
N SER A 16 0.16 5.25 -5.07
CA SER A 16 1.49 4.67 -5.15
C SER A 16 2.05 4.57 -3.73
N ALA A 17 2.01 3.38 -3.14
CA ALA A 17 2.73 3.13 -1.90
C ALA A 17 4.22 2.99 -2.24
N VAL A 18 5.01 4.00 -1.87
CA VAL A 18 6.47 3.93 -1.96
C VAL A 18 7.01 3.70 -0.56
N ALA A 19 7.65 2.56 -0.33
CA ALA A 19 8.53 2.40 0.82
C ALA A 19 9.85 3.10 0.48
N SER A 20 10.09 4.29 1.05
CA SER A 20 11.38 4.99 0.94
C SER A 20 11.88 5.37 2.33
N ALA A 21 13.20 5.31 2.50
CA ALA A 21 13.90 5.80 3.68
C ALA A 21 14.08 7.34 3.68
N THR A 22 13.41 8.07 2.79
CA THR A 22 13.54 9.53 2.63
C THR A 22 12.19 10.22 2.80
N ASN A 23 12.18 11.33 3.56
CA ASN A 23 10.98 12.07 3.95
C ASN A 23 10.32 12.87 2.80
N ASP A 24 10.98 12.99 1.64
CA ASP A 24 10.41 13.58 0.42
C ASP A 24 10.09 12.47 -0.58
N ILE A 25 8.84 12.01 -0.59
CA ILE A 25 8.34 11.10 -1.62
C ILE A 25 7.27 11.86 -2.41
N ALA A 26 7.68 12.56 -3.46
CA ALA A 26 6.74 12.96 -4.50
C ALA A 26 6.13 11.70 -5.13
N PRO A 27 4.83 11.69 -5.48
CA PRO A 27 4.21 10.59 -6.22
C PRO A 27 5.02 10.27 -7.48
N ILE A 28 5.18 8.98 -7.79
CA ILE A 28 5.86 8.57 -9.02
C ILE A 28 4.93 8.86 -10.20
N GLU A 29 5.41 9.66 -11.16
CA GLU A 29 4.68 9.98 -12.39
C GLU A 29 4.49 8.72 -13.24
N ILE A 30 3.24 8.25 -13.35
CA ILE A 30 2.89 7.01 -14.08
C ILE A 30 3.37 7.06 -15.54
N SER A 31 3.29 8.24 -16.16
CA SER A 31 3.73 8.47 -17.54
C SER A 31 5.22 8.19 -17.76
N SER A 32 6.03 8.28 -16.70
CA SER A 32 7.48 8.06 -16.77
C SER A 32 7.88 6.60 -16.56
N LEU A 33 6.98 5.75 -16.02
CA LEU A 33 7.31 4.38 -15.60
C LEU A 33 7.86 3.52 -16.74
N ALA A 34 7.26 3.59 -17.92
CA ALA A 34 7.71 2.78 -19.05
C ALA A 34 9.14 3.15 -19.49
N SER A 35 9.50 4.43 -19.38
CA SER A 35 10.83 4.93 -19.77
C SER A 35 11.85 4.83 -18.64
N SER A 36 11.41 4.76 -17.38
CA SER A 36 12.30 4.67 -16.21
C SER A 36 12.89 3.27 -16.02
N TYR A 37 12.33 2.25 -16.66
CA TYR A 37 12.77 0.87 -16.53
C TYR A 37 13.25 0.32 -17.87
N ALA A 38 14.54 0.00 -17.95
CA ALA A 38 15.07 -0.81 -19.03
C ALA A 38 14.66 -2.29 -18.83
N PRO A 39 14.37 -3.04 -19.90
CA PRO A 39 14.33 -4.50 -19.84
C PRO A 39 15.73 -5.02 -19.51
N GLU A 40 15.94 -5.43 -18.27
CA GLU A 40 17.20 -6.03 -17.83
C GLU A 40 17.05 -7.54 -17.67
N VAL A 41 18.15 -8.27 -17.91
CA VAL A 41 18.21 -9.69 -17.59
C VAL A 41 18.21 -9.81 -16.07
N TYR A 42 17.19 -10.47 -15.50
CA TYR A 42 17.10 -10.68 -14.06
C TYR A 42 18.25 -11.54 -13.57
N THR A 43 19.24 -10.92 -12.93
CA THR A 43 20.38 -11.61 -12.33
C THR A 43 20.07 -12.17 -10.93
N ASP A 44 18.97 -11.73 -10.31
CA ASP A 44 18.55 -12.15 -8.97
C ASP A 44 17.02 -12.42 -8.89
N ALA A 45 16.57 -13.41 -9.66
CA ALA A 45 15.16 -13.81 -9.67
C ALA A 45 14.65 -14.25 -8.29
N GLY A 46 15.51 -14.84 -7.44
CA GLY A 46 15.15 -15.29 -6.10
C GLY A 46 14.77 -14.14 -5.17
N THR A 47 15.58 -13.07 -5.11
CA THR A 47 15.27 -11.87 -4.33
C THR A 47 14.02 -11.19 -4.85
N ILE A 48 13.82 -11.15 -6.18
CA ILE A 48 12.62 -10.56 -6.78
C ILE A 48 11.36 -11.31 -6.31
N GLU A 49 11.32 -12.63 -6.40
CA GLU A 49 10.18 -13.42 -5.91
C GLU A 49 9.97 -13.28 -4.39
N ALA A 50 11.04 -13.18 -3.61
CA ALA A 50 10.93 -12.91 -2.18
C ALA A 50 10.25 -11.57 -1.91
N ILE A 51 10.59 -10.52 -2.66
CA ILE A 51 9.93 -9.20 -2.57
C ILE A 51 8.45 -9.31 -2.99
N ARG A 52 8.12 -10.04 -4.06
CA ARG A 52 6.71 -10.27 -4.48
C ARG A 52 5.90 -10.92 -3.36
N ASN A 53 6.46 -11.94 -2.72
CA ASN A 53 5.82 -12.63 -1.60
C ASN A 53 5.65 -11.71 -0.38
N THR A 54 6.65 -10.89 -0.05
CA THR A 54 6.55 -9.89 1.02
C THR A 54 5.44 -8.89 0.73
N LEU A 55 5.33 -8.40 -0.51
CA LEU A 55 4.24 -7.50 -0.89
C LEU A 55 2.89 -8.20 -0.74
N ALA A 56 2.73 -9.44 -1.18
CA ALA A 56 1.48 -10.20 -1.03
C ALA A 56 1.00 -10.31 0.44
N ILE A 57 1.92 -10.39 1.41
CA ILE A 57 1.58 -10.40 2.85
C ILE A 57 0.85 -9.12 3.25
N TYR A 58 1.19 -7.95 2.67
CA TYR A 58 0.45 -6.71 2.94
C TYR A 58 -1.03 -6.87 2.60
N ALA A 59 -1.35 -7.34 1.40
CA ALA A 59 -2.73 -7.50 0.97
C ALA A 59 -3.51 -8.40 1.95
N PHE A 60 -2.93 -9.54 2.32
CA PHE A 60 -3.55 -10.45 3.29
C PHE A 60 -3.69 -9.86 4.69
N ALA A 61 -2.70 -9.11 5.16
CA ALA A 61 -2.76 -8.45 6.47
C ALA A 61 -3.90 -7.43 6.52
N ILE A 62 -4.06 -6.62 5.47
CA ILE A 62 -5.13 -5.62 5.41
C ILE A 62 -6.51 -6.27 5.23
N ASP A 63 -6.63 -7.23 4.32
CA ASP A 63 -7.91 -7.88 4.00
C ASP A 63 -8.42 -8.76 5.15
N GLY A 64 -7.50 -9.48 5.80
CA GLY A 64 -7.79 -10.28 6.99
C GLY A 64 -7.93 -9.46 8.29
N LYS A 65 -7.67 -8.15 8.25
CA LYS A 65 -7.63 -7.27 9.44
C LYS A 65 -6.58 -7.67 10.48
N ASP A 66 -5.54 -8.39 10.08
CA ASP A 66 -4.39 -8.75 10.90
C ASP A 66 -3.29 -7.68 10.74
N PHE A 67 -3.52 -6.52 11.35
CA PHE A 67 -2.60 -5.38 11.23
C PHE A 67 -1.25 -5.61 11.93
N ASP A 68 -1.17 -6.54 12.89
CA ASP A 68 0.09 -6.90 13.53
C ASP A 68 1.03 -7.62 12.55
N ALA A 69 0.48 -8.38 11.57
CA ALA A 69 1.25 -9.01 10.51
C ALA A 69 1.98 -8.02 9.57
N LEU A 70 1.65 -6.73 9.60
CA LEU A 70 2.39 -5.70 8.87
C LEU A 70 3.87 -5.59 9.31
N SER A 71 4.21 -6.07 10.51
CA SER A 71 5.60 -6.23 10.97
C SER A 71 6.43 -7.21 10.14
N LYS A 72 5.80 -8.06 9.32
CA LYS A 72 6.48 -8.95 8.36
C LYS A 72 6.80 -8.24 7.03
N VAL A 73 6.22 -7.07 6.79
CA VAL A 73 6.35 -6.31 5.54
C VAL A 73 7.22 -5.06 5.75
N PHE A 74 7.01 -4.38 6.87
CA PHE A 74 7.60 -3.08 7.15
C PHE A 74 8.61 -3.15 8.29
N THR A 75 9.69 -2.37 8.16
CA THR A 75 10.61 -2.09 9.27
C THR A 75 9.92 -1.22 10.33
N THR A 76 10.46 -1.20 11.55
CA THR A 76 9.85 -0.43 12.64
C THR A 76 9.79 1.07 12.36
N ASP A 77 10.72 1.59 11.57
CA ASP A 77 10.85 2.99 11.15
C ASP A 77 10.16 3.29 9.80
N ALA A 78 9.32 2.38 9.31
CA ALA A 78 8.65 2.56 8.02
C ALA A 78 7.84 3.86 7.93
N THR A 79 7.89 4.45 6.75
CA THR A 79 7.14 5.64 6.36
C THR A 79 6.20 5.28 5.22
N ALA A 80 4.90 5.50 5.43
CA ALA A 80 3.87 5.33 4.41
C ALA A 80 3.29 6.68 4.03
N ASN A 81 3.51 7.12 2.79
CA ASN A 81 2.93 8.34 2.27
C ASN A 81 1.63 8.03 1.50
N TYR A 82 0.48 8.31 2.11
CA TYR A 82 -0.83 8.14 1.46
C TYR A 82 -1.33 9.42 0.76
N SER A 83 -0.52 10.50 0.72
CA SER A 83 -0.97 11.84 0.35
C SER A 83 -2.17 12.32 1.16
N ALA A 84 -2.67 13.54 0.92
CA ALA A 84 -3.96 13.93 1.48
C ALA A 84 -5.03 12.92 1.01
N PRO A 85 -5.92 12.45 1.89
CA PRO A 85 -6.21 12.98 3.23
C PRO A 85 -5.48 12.28 4.39
N LEU A 86 -4.89 11.10 4.19
CA LEU A 86 -4.25 10.32 5.27
C LEU A 86 -2.87 10.85 5.66
N ASN A 87 -2.24 11.63 4.78
CA ASN A 87 -0.90 12.20 4.89
C ASN A 87 0.18 11.12 5.06
N VAL A 88 1.34 11.52 5.59
CA VAL A 88 2.47 10.64 5.84
C VAL A 88 2.31 10.01 7.24
N LEU A 89 2.38 8.67 7.29
CA LEU A 89 2.27 7.88 8.50
C LEU A 89 3.62 7.25 8.84
N THR A 90 4.09 7.49 10.05
CA THR A 90 5.31 6.90 10.60
C THR A 90 5.24 6.96 12.14
N PRO A 91 5.83 6.03 12.90
CA PRO A 91 6.45 4.76 12.48
C PRO A 91 5.43 3.66 12.13
N LEU A 92 5.89 2.41 11.96
CA LEU A 92 5.02 1.24 11.73
C LEU A 92 3.83 1.17 12.69
N LYS A 93 4.02 1.48 13.98
CA LYS A 93 2.92 1.44 14.95
C LYS A 93 1.80 2.43 14.61
N THR A 94 2.14 3.60 14.08
CA THR A 94 1.18 4.58 13.56
C THR A 94 0.44 4.03 12.35
N ILE A 95 1.16 3.43 11.39
CA ILE A 95 0.57 2.79 10.19
C ILE A 95 -0.47 1.74 10.61
N GLN A 96 -0.11 0.83 11.51
CA GLN A 96 -1.00 -0.21 12.01
C GLN A 96 -2.25 0.37 12.66
N SER A 97 -2.09 1.35 13.56
CA SER A 97 -3.20 1.95 14.29
C SER A 97 -4.17 2.71 13.37
N VAL A 98 -3.63 3.45 12.40
CA VAL A 98 -4.44 4.23 11.45
C VAL A 98 -5.19 3.29 10.52
N LEU A 99 -4.53 2.30 9.89
CA LEU A 99 -5.20 1.36 8.99
C LEU A 99 -6.26 0.53 9.72
N SER A 100 -5.98 0.10 10.96
CA SER A 100 -6.96 -0.61 11.80
C SER A 100 -8.21 0.22 12.06
N THR A 101 -8.03 1.50 12.37
CA THR A 101 -9.15 2.42 12.62
C THR A 101 -9.93 2.72 11.34
N SER A 102 -9.23 3.10 10.27
CA SER A 102 -9.82 3.53 9.01
C SER A 102 -10.60 2.43 8.31
N LEU A 103 -10.11 1.19 8.37
CA LEU A 103 -10.69 0.07 7.63
C LEU A 103 -11.65 -0.78 8.48
N ARG A 104 -11.99 -0.34 9.70
CA ARG A 104 -12.84 -1.09 10.64
C ARG A 104 -14.25 -1.35 10.09
N CYS A 105 -14.80 -0.38 9.38
CA CYS A 105 -16.19 -0.39 8.91
C CYS A 105 -16.40 -1.08 7.55
N VAL A 106 -15.33 -1.56 6.90
CA VAL A 106 -15.39 -2.17 5.57
C VAL A 106 -14.69 -3.53 5.55
N THR A 107 -15.12 -4.40 4.65
CA THR A 107 -14.29 -5.54 4.20
C THR A 107 -13.44 -5.03 3.04
N THR A 108 -12.22 -5.55 2.87
CA THR A 108 -11.35 -5.08 1.80
C THR A 108 -10.86 -6.23 0.92
N GLN A 109 -10.53 -5.90 -0.32
CA GLN A 109 -9.74 -6.75 -1.20
C GLN A 109 -8.65 -5.90 -1.85
N HIS A 110 -7.40 -6.35 -1.73
CA HIS A 110 -6.26 -5.71 -2.36
C HIS A 110 -5.70 -6.56 -3.48
N LEU A 111 -5.52 -5.96 -4.66
CA LEU A 111 -4.94 -6.61 -5.84
C LEU A 111 -3.70 -5.84 -6.30
N TYR A 112 -2.61 -6.59 -6.49
CA TYR A 112 -1.43 -6.11 -7.21
C TYR A 112 -1.44 -6.64 -8.64
N GLY A 113 -1.24 -5.73 -9.59
CA GLY A 113 -1.16 -6.02 -11.01
C GLY A 113 0.28 -6.01 -11.52
N THR A 114 0.49 -5.36 -12.67
CA THR A 114 1.82 -5.16 -13.25
C THR A 114 2.78 -4.63 -12.20
N GLN A 115 3.94 -5.27 -12.07
CA GLN A 115 4.90 -4.99 -11.03
C GLN A 115 6.32 -5.01 -11.58
N ARG A 116 7.12 -4.02 -11.18
CA ARG A 116 8.54 -3.92 -11.46
C ARG A 116 9.30 -3.83 -10.15
N ILE A 117 10.36 -4.64 -10.03
CA ILE A 117 11.23 -4.69 -8.84
C ILE A 117 12.67 -4.59 -9.31
N ASP A 118 13.40 -3.59 -8.81
CA ASP A 118 14.85 -3.41 -8.99
C ASP A 118 15.58 -3.73 -7.70
N VAL A 119 16.47 -4.71 -7.75
CA VAL A 119 17.42 -5.00 -6.67
C VAL A 119 18.64 -4.13 -6.88
N LEU A 120 18.82 -3.12 -6.04
CA LEU A 120 19.87 -2.09 -6.18
C LEU A 120 21.15 -2.48 -5.43
N SER A 121 21.00 -3.25 -4.35
CA SER A 121 22.08 -3.77 -3.53
C SER A 121 21.57 -4.99 -2.74
N PRO A 122 22.45 -5.71 -2.01
CA PRO A 122 22.03 -6.82 -1.14
C PRO A 122 21.01 -6.45 -0.05
N ILE A 123 20.85 -5.16 0.26
CA ILE A 123 19.96 -4.68 1.34
C ILE A 123 18.98 -3.60 0.87
N THR A 124 18.92 -3.32 -0.43
CA THR A 124 18.09 -2.23 -0.95
C THR A 124 17.48 -2.63 -2.28
N ALA A 125 16.16 -2.48 -2.36
CA ALA A 125 15.41 -2.67 -3.59
C ALA A 125 14.36 -1.55 -3.73
N LYS A 126 13.89 -1.35 -4.95
CA LYS A 126 12.74 -0.49 -5.26
C LYS A 126 11.70 -1.30 -5.98
N SER A 127 10.43 -1.12 -5.62
CA SER A 127 9.32 -1.77 -6.30
C SER A 127 8.24 -0.76 -6.66
N VAL A 128 7.65 -0.92 -7.84
CA VAL A 128 6.44 -0.21 -8.27
C VAL A 128 5.43 -1.22 -8.75
N THR A 129 4.16 -1.02 -8.39
CA THR A 129 3.06 -1.88 -8.82
C THR A 129 1.81 -1.07 -9.09
N TYR A 130 0.99 -1.54 -10.03
CA TYR A 130 -0.41 -1.12 -10.06
C TYR A 130 -1.16 -1.78 -8.93
N PHE A 131 -1.85 -0.95 -8.16
CA PHE A 131 -2.61 -1.35 -6.99
C PHE A 131 -4.07 -1.01 -7.21
N ARG A 132 -4.95 -1.90 -6.75
CA ARG A 132 -6.38 -1.62 -6.62
C ARG A 132 -6.85 -2.13 -5.27
N ALA A 133 -7.52 -1.27 -4.53
CA ALA A 133 -8.28 -1.66 -3.34
C ALA A 133 -9.77 -1.61 -3.65
N ALA A 134 -10.51 -2.62 -3.19
CA ALA A 134 -11.97 -2.57 -3.10
C ALA A 134 -12.36 -2.54 -1.63
N HIS A 135 -13.23 -1.60 -1.26
CA HIS A 135 -13.80 -1.45 0.07
C HIS A 135 -15.29 -1.78 -0.01
N PHE A 136 -15.68 -2.92 0.55
CA PHE A 136 -17.06 -3.38 0.60
C PHE A 136 -17.71 -2.86 1.89
N GLY A 137 -18.81 -2.11 1.72
CA GLY A 137 -19.54 -1.55 2.86
C GLY A 137 -20.17 -2.63 3.75
N LYS A 138 -20.58 -2.23 4.95
CA LYS A 138 -21.26 -3.09 5.93
C LYS A 138 -22.56 -2.43 6.40
N GLY A 139 -23.51 -3.23 6.90
CA GLY A 139 -24.80 -2.73 7.37
C GLY A 139 -25.58 -2.09 6.23
N ASP A 140 -26.05 -0.86 6.40
CA ASP A 140 -26.80 -0.12 5.37
C ASP A 140 -26.03 0.08 4.05
N LYS A 141 -24.71 -0.16 4.05
CA LYS A 141 -23.80 -0.04 2.91
C LYS A 141 -23.36 -1.39 2.32
N GLU A 142 -23.96 -2.50 2.73
CA GLU A 142 -23.61 -3.87 2.29
C GLU A 142 -23.50 -4.05 0.77
N ASN A 143 -24.30 -3.33 -0.02
CA ASN A 143 -24.33 -3.44 -1.48
C ASN A 143 -23.47 -2.38 -2.20
N GLU A 144 -22.69 -1.58 -1.46
CA GLU A 144 -21.84 -0.54 -2.00
C GLU A 144 -20.37 -0.98 -1.98
N VAL A 145 -19.64 -0.62 -3.05
CA VAL A 145 -18.21 -0.88 -3.19
C VAL A 145 -17.51 0.40 -3.64
N ASP A 146 -16.56 0.85 -2.84
CA ASP A 146 -15.65 1.94 -3.19
C ASP A 146 -14.32 1.37 -3.67
N TYR A 147 -13.76 1.96 -4.73
CA TYR A 147 -12.44 1.58 -5.24
C TYR A 147 -11.42 2.69 -4.98
N ALA A 148 -10.21 2.29 -4.59
CA ALA A 148 -9.04 3.15 -4.52
C ALA A 148 -7.90 2.59 -5.39
#